data_AF-A0A2K8ZB30-F1
#
_entry.id   AF-A0A2K8ZB30-F1
#
_cell.length_a   1.000
_cell.length_b   1.000
_cell.length_c   1.000
_cell.angle_alpha   90.00
_cell.angle_beta   90.00
_cell.angle_gamma   90.00
#
_symmetry.space_group_name_H-M   'P 1'
#
loop_
_entity.id
_entity.type
_entity.pdbx_description
1 polymer ?
#
loop_
_entity_poly.entity_id
_entity_poly.type
_entity_poly.pdbx_seq_one_letter_code
_entity_poly.pdbx_strand_id
1 'polypeptide(L)'
;MDLGQLRKTILEKVKDEIINQKISVYRDELQASIEFNISGIKECINQPCSTHVFITKLDLIADHLIESLTAAEYIGYTSYQTHPKEHVLGYHYFKTQMGGVTLYFNVQFTIQKKLVLYSITEKAYI
;
A
#
# COMPACT_ATOMS: atom_id res chain seq x y z
N MET A 1 -19.21 15.81 1.65
CA MET A 1 -18.73 15.00 0.51
C MET A 1 -19.06 13.55 0.82
N ASP A 2 -19.71 12.84 -0.10
CA ASP A 2 -19.98 11.41 0.06
C ASP A 2 -18.67 10.59 0.06
N LEU A 3 -18.63 9.48 0.80
CA LEU A 3 -17.45 8.61 0.91
C LEU A 3 -17.08 7.99 -0.45
N GLY A 4 -18.08 7.67 -1.28
CA GLY A 4 -17.84 7.18 -2.63
C GLY A 4 -17.11 8.23 -3.48
N GLN A 5 -17.53 9.49 -3.38
CA GLN A 5 -16.89 10.60 -4.08
C GLN A 5 -15.46 10.85 -3.57
N LEU A 6 -15.23 10.81 -2.25
CA LEU A 6 -13.89 10.98 -1.67
C LEU A 6 -12.92 9.90 -2.18
N ARG A 7 -13.31 8.63 -2.13
CA ARG A 7 -12.49 7.51 -2.63
C ARG A 7 -12.13 7.68 -4.11
N LYS A 8 -13.10 8.14 -4.92
CA LYS A 8 -12.89 8.39 -6.35
C LYS A 8 -11.89 9.52 -6.58
N THR A 9 -12.03 10.64 -5.85
CA THR A 9 -11.09 11.77 -5.92
C THR A 9 -9.66 11.34 -5.56
N ILE A 10 -9.50 10.58 -4.48
CA ILE A 10 -8.18 10.07 -4.05
C ILE A 10 -7.58 9.16 -5.13
N LEU A 11 -8.37 8.23 -5.68
CA LEU A 11 -7.88 7.33 -6.73
C LEU A 11 -7.41 8.09 -7.97
N GLU A 12 -8.18 9.06 -8.46
CA GLU A 12 -7.78 9.84 -9.64
C GLU A 12 -6.54 10.69 -9.35
N LYS A 13 -6.46 11.31 -8.16
CA LYS A 13 -5.27 12.04 -7.73
C LYS A 13 -4.01 11.16 -7.76
N VAL A 14 -4.05 10.02 -7.07
CA VAL A 14 -2.93 9.07 -7.03
C VAL A 14 -2.60 8.53 -8.43
N LYS A 15 -3.61 8.29 -9.26
CA LYS A 15 -3.40 7.85 -10.64
C LYS A 15 -2.63 8.88 -11.45
N ASP A 16 -3.00 10.15 -11.37
CA ASP A 16 -2.37 11.21 -12.16
C ASP A 16 -0.98 11.58 -11.65
N GLU A 17 -0.81 11.64 -10.33
CA GLU A 17 0.44 12.09 -9.69
C GLU A 17 1.48 10.97 -9.56
N ILE A 18 1.06 9.72 -9.35
CA ILE A 18 1.97 8.60 -9.03
C ILE A 18 2.00 7.58 -10.17
N ILE A 19 0.85 7.03 -10.57
CA ILE A 19 0.81 5.90 -11.51
C ILE A 19 1.20 6.33 -12.93
N ASN A 20 0.58 7.39 -13.45
CA ASN A 20 0.83 7.88 -14.81
C ASN A 20 2.26 8.43 -14.95
N GLN A 21 2.81 8.98 -13.87
CA GLN A 21 4.21 9.43 -13.79
C GLN A 21 5.20 8.29 -13.57
N LYS A 22 4.73 7.05 -13.37
CA LYS A 22 5.54 5.85 -13.09
C LYS A 22 6.49 6.06 -11.89
N ILE A 23 6.02 6.77 -10.87
CA ILE A 23 6.76 6.92 -9.61
C ILE A 23 6.93 5.53 -8.98
N SER A 24 8.06 5.32 -8.32
CA SER A 24 8.35 4.11 -7.55
C SER A 24 9.16 4.48 -6.31
N VAL A 25 9.16 3.61 -5.29
CA VAL A 25 9.93 3.79 -4.05
C VAL A 25 11.00 2.71 -3.97
N TYR A 26 12.28 3.10 -4.06
CA TYR A 26 13.39 2.17 -3.84
C TYR A 26 13.52 1.80 -2.36
N ARG A 27 13.73 0.52 -2.07
CA ARG A 27 13.92 0.00 -0.71
C ARG A 27 15.21 -0.80 -0.62
N ASP A 28 16.12 -0.34 0.23
CA ASP A 28 17.44 -0.97 0.41
C ASP A 28 17.30 -2.41 0.91
N GLU A 29 16.34 -2.69 1.79
CA GLU A 29 16.15 -4.03 2.37
C GLU A 29 15.76 -5.08 1.31
N LEU A 30 15.18 -4.62 0.20
CA LEU A 30 14.74 -5.46 -0.91
C LEU A 30 15.64 -5.33 -2.15
N GLN A 31 16.56 -4.36 -2.17
CA GLN A 31 17.39 -4.00 -3.31
C GLN A 31 16.58 -3.77 -4.60
N ALA A 32 15.35 -3.25 -4.45
CA ALA A 32 14.39 -3.13 -5.53
C ALA A 32 13.38 -2.01 -5.27
N SER A 33 12.73 -1.54 -6.34
CA SER A 33 11.69 -0.51 -6.27
C SER A 33 10.29 -1.12 -6.14
N ILE A 34 9.49 -0.51 -5.27
CA ILE A 34 8.07 -0.77 -5.15
C ILE A 34 7.32 0.05 -6.20
N GLU A 35 6.61 -0.63 -7.09
CA GLU A 35 5.77 -0.04 -8.13
C GLU A 35 4.32 0.15 -7.62
N PHE A 36 3.58 1.05 -8.26
CA PHE A 36 2.18 1.31 -7.98
C PHE A 36 1.33 1.02 -9.22
N ASN A 37 0.14 0.45 -9.01
CA ASN A 37 -0.83 0.26 -10.07
C ASN A 37 -2.25 0.53 -9.56
N ILE A 38 -3.19 0.69 -10.51
CA ILE A 38 -4.57 1.07 -10.18
C ILE A 38 -5.24 0.03 -9.27
N SER A 39 -4.95 -1.26 -9.47
CA SER A 39 -5.55 -2.33 -8.66
C SER A 39 -5.09 -2.25 -7.20
N GLY A 40 -3.80 -2.06 -6.97
CA GLY A 40 -3.22 -1.95 -5.64
C GLY A 40 -3.73 -0.71 -4.91
N ILE A 41 -3.80 0.44 -5.58
CA ILE A 41 -4.35 1.66 -4.97
C ILE A 41 -5.84 1.50 -4.65
N LYS A 42 -6.64 0.89 -5.53
CA LYS A 42 -8.05 0.58 -5.24
C LYS A 42 -8.19 -0.33 -4.03
N GLU A 43 -7.34 -1.33 -3.91
CA GLU A 43 -7.33 -2.22 -2.75
C GLU A 43 -6.95 -1.46 -1.48
N CYS A 44 -5.90 -0.63 -1.49
CA CYS A 44 -5.53 0.22 -0.35
C CYS A 44 -6.69 1.10 0.13
N ILE A 45 -7.42 1.73 -0.80
CA ILE A 45 -8.57 2.60 -0.51
C ILE A 45 -9.76 1.82 0.06
N ASN A 46 -10.08 0.66 -0.52
CA ASN A 46 -11.30 -0.08 -0.20
C ASN A 46 -11.14 -1.12 0.89
N GLN A 47 -9.90 -1.50 1.22
CA GLN A 47 -9.63 -2.50 2.24
C GLN A 47 -10.29 -2.10 3.57
N PRO A 48 -11.07 -3.00 4.20
CA PRO A 48 -11.70 -2.71 5.48
C PRO A 48 -10.67 -2.35 6.55
N CYS A 49 -10.99 -1.34 7.35
CA CYS A 49 -10.26 -0.97 8.56
C CYS A 49 -11.24 -0.38 9.57
N SER A 50 -10.80 -0.25 10.81
CA SER A 50 -11.61 0.34 11.88
C SER A 50 -11.98 1.80 11.56
N THR A 51 -13.14 2.25 12.06
CA THR A 51 -13.71 3.57 11.72
C THR A 51 -12.77 4.72 12.04
N HIS A 52 -12.01 4.63 13.14
CA HIS A 52 -11.08 5.68 13.56
C HIS A 52 -9.80 5.72 12.71
N VAL A 53 -9.46 4.63 12.02
CA VAL A 53 -8.30 4.54 11.12
C VAL A 53 -8.63 4.95 9.69
N PHE A 54 -9.89 4.79 9.29
CA PHE A 54 -10.30 4.93 7.90
C PHE A 54 -9.93 6.28 7.28
N ILE A 55 -10.22 7.40 7.95
CA ILE A 55 -9.89 8.73 7.44
C ILE A 55 -8.37 8.93 7.37
N THR A 56 -7.65 8.59 8.43
CA THR A 56 -6.19 8.63 8.46
C THR A 56 -5.56 7.83 7.33
N LYS A 57 -6.08 6.63 7.03
CA LYS A 57 -5.59 5.84 5.89
C LYS A 57 -5.84 6.55 4.55
N LEU A 58 -7.00 7.18 4.37
CA LEU A 58 -7.31 7.91 3.15
C LEU A 58 -6.40 9.14 2.98
N ASP A 59 -6.17 9.90 4.04
CA ASP A 59 -5.24 11.05 4.03
C ASP A 59 -3.81 10.58 3.70
N LEU A 60 -3.40 9.44 4.27
CA LEU A 60 -2.10 8.83 3.98
C LEU A 60 -1.98 8.54 2.48
N ILE A 61 -2.99 7.91 1.89
CA ILE A 61 -2.97 7.55 0.47
C ILE A 61 -2.99 8.80 -0.42
N ALA A 62 -3.74 9.83 -0.03
CA ALA A 62 -3.94 11.03 -0.84
C ALA A 62 -2.72 11.96 -0.89
N ASP A 63 -2.03 12.11 0.24
CA ASP A 63 -1.05 13.18 0.41
C ASP A 63 0.32 12.69 0.90
N HIS A 64 0.39 11.54 1.56
CA HIS A 64 1.58 11.10 2.29
C HIS A 64 2.13 9.74 1.83
N LEU A 65 1.61 9.18 0.73
CA LEU A 65 1.86 7.79 0.35
C LEU A 65 3.36 7.51 0.11
N ILE A 66 4.00 8.34 -0.71
CA ILE A 66 5.40 8.15 -1.11
C ILE A 66 6.35 8.36 0.07
N GLU A 67 6.18 9.46 0.80
CA GLU A 67 7.02 9.77 1.98
C GLU A 67 6.84 8.72 3.08
N SER A 68 5.60 8.31 3.37
CA SER A 68 5.31 7.31 4.40
C SER A 68 5.88 5.96 4.04
N LEU A 69 5.78 5.54 2.77
CA LEU A 69 6.36 4.27 2.33
C LEU A 69 7.89 4.31 2.28
N THR A 70 8.48 5.47 1.97
CA THR A 70 9.93 5.65 1.99
C THR A 70 10.47 5.54 3.42
N ALA A 71 9.79 6.15 4.39
CA ALA A 71 10.21 6.16 5.80
C ALA A 71 9.76 4.91 6.59
N ALA A 72 8.87 4.08 6.03
CA ALA A 72 8.30 2.94 6.75
C ALA A 72 9.35 1.90 7.13
N GLU A 73 9.27 1.38 8.36
CA GLU A 73 10.13 0.33 8.91
C GLU A 73 9.85 -1.01 8.23
N TYR A 74 10.85 -1.69 7.67
CA TYR A 74 10.67 -3.04 7.13
C TYR A 74 10.50 -4.06 8.27
N ILE A 75 9.42 -4.84 8.22
CA ILE A 75 9.06 -5.79 9.29
C ILE A 75 9.38 -7.23 8.90
N GLY A 76 9.22 -7.59 7.64
CA GLY A 76 9.51 -8.95 7.19
C GLY A 76 8.71 -9.39 5.97
N TYR A 77 8.81 -10.68 5.70
CA TYR A 77 8.23 -11.35 4.54
C TYR A 77 7.42 -12.58 4.98
N THR A 78 6.30 -12.83 4.30
CA THR A 78 5.60 -14.10 4.39
C THR A 78 5.18 -14.61 3.02
N SER A 79 5.26 -15.92 2.82
CA SER A 79 4.69 -16.59 1.64
C SER A 79 3.22 -16.98 1.85
N TYR A 80 2.67 -16.78 3.06
CA TYR A 80 1.27 -17.11 3.35
C TYR A 80 0.32 -16.18 2.59
N GLN A 81 -0.69 -16.78 1.96
CA GLN A 81 -1.74 -16.06 1.24
C GLN A 81 -3.09 -16.61 1.71
N THR A 82 -3.96 -15.73 2.19
CA THR A 82 -5.34 -16.09 2.56
C THR A 82 -6.14 -16.59 1.37
N HIS A 83 -5.89 -16.01 0.19
CA HIS A 83 -6.43 -16.43 -1.10
C HIS A 83 -5.27 -16.62 -2.08
N PRO A 84 -4.73 -17.84 -2.20
CA PRO A 84 -3.56 -18.10 -3.03
C PRO A 84 -3.77 -17.70 -4.48
N LYS A 85 -2.84 -16.90 -5.01
CA LYS A 85 -2.78 -16.50 -6.41
C LYS A 85 -1.47 -17.00 -7.00
N GLU A 86 -1.54 -17.76 -8.10
CA GLU A 86 -0.36 -18.42 -8.69
C GLU A 86 0.77 -17.44 -9.08
N HIS A 87 0.42 -16.19 -9.41
CA HIS A 87 1.39 -15.16 -9.81
C HIS A 87 2.01 -14.41 -8.61
N VAL A 88 1.57 -14.70 -7.38
CA VAL A 88 2.06 -14.07 -6.15
C VAL A 88 2.95 -15.04 -5.41
N LEU A 89 4.16 -14.62 -5.07
CA LEU A 89 5.11 -15.39 -4.28
C LEU A 89 4.93 -15.16 -2.78
N GLY A 90 4.56 -13.94 -2.40
CA GLY A 90 4.35 -13.56 -1.00
C GLY A 90 4.19 -12.06 -0.84
N TYR A 91 4.30 -11.61 0.41
CA TYR A 91 4.14 -10.21 0.79
C TYR A 91 5.28 -9.75 1.70
N HIS A 92 5.82 -8.58 1.40
CA HIS A 92 6.68 -7.79 2.28
C HIS A 92 5.85 -6.79 3.06
N TYR A 93 6.18 -6.59 4.34
CA TYR A 93 5.46 -5.69 5.23
C TYR A 93 6.34 -4.53 5.65
N PHE A 94 5.81 -3.33 5.54
CA PHE A 94 6.45 -2.10 6.02
C PHE A 94 5.52 -1.36 6.96
N LYS A 95 5.98 -1.09 8.19
CA LYS A 95 5.20 -0.42 9.23
C LYS A 95 5.41 1.09 9.16
N THR A 96 4.32 1.82 9.30
CA THR A 96 4.33 3.27 9.42
C THR A 96 3.37 3.73 10.53
N GLN A 97 3.54 4.96 10.99
CA GLN A 97 2.65 5.59 11.95
C GLN A 97 2.20 6.95 11.42
N MET A 98 0.89 7.19 11.45
CA MET A 98 0.31 8.48 11.07
C MET A 98 -0.89 8.78 11.94
N GLY A 99 -0.99 10.02 12.47
CA GLY A 99 -2.12 10.42 13.33
C GLY A 99 -2.30 9.54 14.58
N GLY A 100 -1.24 8.94 15.12
CA GLY A 100 -1.29 8.02 16.27
C GLY A 100 -1.76 6.60 15.92
N VAL A 101 -2.02 6.31 14.65
CA VAL A 101 -2.41 4.98 14.17
C VAL A 101 -1.20 4.27 13.57
N THR A 102 -1.04 2.99 13.89
CA THR A 102 -0.06 2.12 13.20
C THR A 102 -0.71 1.47 11.98
N LEU A 103 -0.05 1.59 10.83
CA LEU A 103 -0.46 1.02 9.55
C LEU A 103 0.68 0.19 8.97
N TYR A 104 0.33 -0.76 8.12
CA TYR A 104 1.28 -1.63 7.42
C TYR A 104 1.01 -1.57 5.93
N PHE A 105 2.02 -1.20 5.14
CA PHE A 105 2.03 -1.39 3.72
C PHE A 105 2.33 -2.84 3.40
N ASN A 106 1.45 -3.47 2.62
CA ASN A 106 1.61 -4.83 2.15
C ASN A 106 2.04 -4.79 0.70
N VAL A 107 3.28 -5.17 0.45
CA VAL A 107 3.91 -5.14 -0.87
C VAL A 107 3.96 -6.54 -1.43
N GLN A 108 3.22 -6.77 -2.51
CA GLN A 108 3.15 -8.04 -3.19
C GLN A 108 4.45 -8.30 -3.97
N PHE A 109 5.04 -9.48 -3.76
CA PHE A 109 6.14 -9.98 -4.57
C PHE A 109 5.62 -10.97 -5.61
N THR A 110 5.88 -10.73 -6.89
CA THR A 110 5.32 -11.54 -7.98
C THR A 110 6.32 -12.54 -8.55
N ILE A 111 5.82 -13.52 -9.33
CA ILE A 111 6.66 -14.49 -10.05
C ILE A 111 7.62 -13.82 -11.05
N GLN A 112 7.26 -12.63 -11.57
CA GLN A 112 8.11 -11.79 -12.42
C GLN A 112 9.15 -10.98 -11.63
N LYS A 113 9.30 -11.25 -10.33
CA LYS A 113 10.21 -10.55 -9.42
C LYS A 113 9.92 -9.06 -9.27
N LYS A 114 8.66 -8.66 -9.45
CA LYS A 114 8.19 -7.29 -9.23
C LYS A 114 7.67 -7.12 -7.81
N LEU A 115 7.89 -5.92 -7.25
CA LEU A 115 7.32 -5.48 -6.00
C LEU A 115 6.23 -4.45 -6.30
N VAL A 116 5.03 -4.68 -5.81
CA VAL A 116 3.88 -3.81 -6.07
C VAL A 116 3.15 -3.54 -4.78
N LEU A 117 2.88 -2.26 -4.47
CA LEU A 117 2.02 -1.94 -3.33
C LEU A 117 0.63 -2.54 -3.57
N TYR A 118 0.18 -3.40 -2.67
CA TYR A 118 -1.08 -4.12 -2.79
C TYR A 118 -2.14 -3.61 -1.83
N SER A 119 -1.82 -3.42 -0.55
CA SER A 119 -2.83 -3.03 0.44
C SER A 119 -2.23 -2.32 1.66
N ILE A 120 -3.08 -1.72 2.51
CA ILE A 120 -2.67 -1.02 3.74
C ILE A 120 -3.56 -1.45 4.90
N THR A 121 -2.98 -2.16 5.87
CA THR A 121 -3.69 -2.82 6.98
C THR A 121 -3.32 -2.26 8.35
N GLU A 122 -4.14 -2.56 9.36
CA GLU A 122 -3.85 -2.26 10.78
C GLU A 122 -2.99 -3.32 11.46
N LYS A 123 -2.74 -4.45 10.78
CA LYS A 123 -1.97 -5.59 11.28
C LYS A 123 -1.09 -6.16 10.18
N ALA A 124 0.09 -6.63 10.55
CA ALA A 124 0.92 -7.48 9.70
C ALA A 124 0.49 -8.95 9.88
N TYR A 125 0.45 -9.68 8.77
CA TYR A 125 0.17 -11.12 8.77
C TYR A 125 1.44 -11.83 8.33
N ILE A 126 2.39 -11.97 9.24
CA ILE A 126 3.70 -12.60 8.99
C ILE A 126 3.70 -14.02 9.54
#